data_AF-E2SMT0-F1
#
_entry.id   AF-E2SMT0-F1
#
_cell.length_a   1.000
_cell.length_b   1.000
_cell.length_c   1.000
_cell.angle_alpha   90.00
_cell.angle_beta   90.00
_cell.angle_gamma   90.00
#
_symmetry.space_group_name_H-M   'P 1'
#
loop_
_entity.id
_entity.type
_entity.pdbx_description
1 polymer ?
#
loop_
_entity_poly.entity_id
_entity_poly.type
_entity_poly.pdbx_seq_one_letter_code
_entity_poly.pdbx_strand_id
1 'polypeptide(L)'
;MVVSTRNNGALCDLQDDSVVEVTSYITAKGALAVAWGSFDSAQRGWLQCMKAMEECTIQGAIKGDYGLVLQAFQLHPLIPNGAIGKRILDELLLAHKVYLPQFGDVIQQLEEQGITIRDKKARDLCDRQ
;
A
#
# COMPACT_ATOMS: atom_id res chain seq x y z
N MET A 1 24.25 5.94 6.38
CA MET A 1 23.55 5.24 5.27
C MET A 1 22.09 5.65 5.31
N VAL A 2 21.38 5.64 4.19
CA VAL A 2 19.92 5.87 4.16
C VAL A 2 19.25 4.50 4.21
N VAL A 3 18.35 4.29 5.16
CA VAL A 3 17.66 3.00 5.38
C VAL A 3 16.24 3.23 5.87
N SER A 4 15.36 2.26 5.62
CA SER A 4 14.03 2.19 6.25
C SER A 4 14.17 1.77 7.72
N THR A 5 13.62 2.58 8.62
CA THR A 5 13.63 2.33 10.07
C THR A 5 12.38 2.91 10.72
N ARG A 6 12.14 2.58 11.99
CA ARG A 6 11.07 3.21 12.78
C ARG A 6 11.40 4.68 13.01
N ASN A 7 10.41 5.56 12.83
CA ASN A 7 10.57 7.00 12.89
C ASN A 7 11.14 7.51 14.22
N ASN A 8 10.50 7.15 15.34
CA ASN A 8 10.92 7.50 16.70
C ASN A 8 11.33 9.00 16.83
N GLY A 9 10.49 9.90 16.32
CA GLY A 9 10.70 11.35 16.34
C GLY A 9 11.68 11.92 15.32
N ALA A 10 12.27 11.11 14.41
CA ALA A 10 13.23 11.61 13.42
C ALA A 10 12.59 12.60 12.42
N LEU A 11 11.37 12.29 11.97
CA LEU A 11 10.49 13.15 11.17
C LEU A 11 9.26 13.51 12.02
N CYS A 12 9.17 14.77 12.45
CA CYS A 12 8.07 15.24 13.30
C CYS A 12 6.72 15.31 12.58
N ASP A 13 6.72 15.26 11.24
CA ASP A 13 5.50 15.24 10.44
C ASP A 13 4.82 13.86 10.43
N LEU A 14 5.47 12.79 10.89
CA LEU A 14 4.91 11.43 10.90
C LEU A 14 4.83 10.86 12.32
N GLN A 15 3.97 9.86 12.52
CA GLN A 15 3.87 9.15 13.80
C GLN A 15 5.18 8.43 14.15
N ASP A 16 5.46 8.25 15.44
CA ASP A 16 6.73 7.67 15.91
C ASP A 16 6.90 6.18 15.56
N ASP A 17 5.80 5.48 15.32
CA ASP A 17 5.77 4.08 14.89
C ASP A 17 5.77 3.91 13.37
N SER A 18 5.66 4.98 12.59
CA SER A 18 5.77 4.93 11.13
C SER A 18 7.15 4.46 10.68
N VAL A 19 7.19 3.69 9.59
CA VAL A 19 8.44 3.42 8.87
C VAL A 19 8.81 4.63 8.02
N VAL A 20 10.06 5.06 8.13
CA VAL A 20 10.64 6.19 7.39
C VAL A 20 11.98 5.77 6.78
N GLU A 21 12.31 6.31 5.61
CA GLU A 21 13.60 6.09 4.97
C GLU A 21 14.47 7.33 5.13
N VAL A 22 15.42 7.29 6.06
CA VAL A 22 16.20 8.46 6.49
C VAL A 22 17.66 8.12 6.73
N THR A 23 18.51 9.15 6.71
CA THR A 23 19.90 9.04 7.12
C THR A 23 19.98 8.51 8.55
N SER A 24 20.75 7.44 8.71
CA SER A 24 20.90 6.73 9.98
C SER A 24 22.35 6.35 10.24
N TYR A 25 22.72 6.35 11.52
CA TYR A 25 23.93 5.70 12.01
C TYR A 25 23.66 4.20 12.19
N ILE A 26 24.47 3.36 11.58
CA ILE A 26 24.33 1.90 11.69
C ILE A 26 25.23 1.43 12.82
N THR A 27 24.62 0.84 13.84
CA THR A 27 25.32 0.36 15.03
C THR A 27 25.00 -1.12 15.28
N ALA A 28 25.71 -1.74 16.21
CA ALA A 28 25.39 -3.10 16.65
C ALA A 28 23.99 -3.24 17.26
N LYS A 29 23.32 -2.13 17.62
CA LYS A 29 21.95 -2.10 18.15
C LYS A 29 20.88 -1.83 17.08
N GLY A 30 21.28 -1.74 15.81
CA GLY A 30 20.41 -1.38 14.69
C GLY A 30 20.61 0.05 14.19
N ALA A 31 19.68 0.50 13.35
CA ALA A 31 19.70 1.82 12.74
C ALA A 31 19.21 2.90 13.73
N LEU A 32 20.05 3.91 13.95
CA LEU A 32 19.71 5.10 14.73
C LEU A 32 19.43 6.25 13.77
N ALA A 33 18.16 6.58 13.58
CA ALA A 33 17.72 7.66 12.70
C ALA A 33 18.26 9.01 13.17
N VAL A 34 18.79 9.80 12.23
CA VAL A 34 19.21 11.17 12.50
C VAL A 34 17.97 12.07 12.48
N ALA A 35 17.79 12.87 13.52
CA ALA A 35 16.71 13.84 13.59
C ALA A 35 16.83 14.88 12.47
N TRP A 36 15.74 15.13 11.76
CA TRP A 36 15.69 16.08 10.66
C TRP A 36 15.01 17.39 11.09
N GLY A 37 13.68 17.36 11.24
CA GLY A 37 12.83 18.54 11.33
C GLY A 37 11.57 18.36 10.50
N SER A 38 10.83 19.45 10.24
CA SER A 38 9.62 19.41 9.42
C SER A 38 9.90 19.73 7.95
N PHE A 39 9.06 19.19 7.08
CA PHE A 39 9.05 19.51 5.66
C PHE A 39 8.27 20.79 5.38
N ASP A 40 8.57 21.45 4.27
CA ASP A 40 7.71 22.50 3.71
C ASP A 40 6.35 21.91 3.30
N SER A 41 5.34 22.79 3.20
CA SER A 41 3.94 22.40 3.01
C SER A 41 3.71 21.46 1.82
N ALA A 42 4.37 21.71 0.68
CA ALA A 42 4.17 20.92 -0.53
C ALA A 42 4.66 19.46 -0.36
N GLN A 43 5.87 19.29 0.18
CA GLN A 43 6.49 17.99 0.44
C GLN A 43 5.75 17.25 1.55
N ARG A 44 5.34 17.97 2.61
CA ARG A 44 4.55 17.42 3.71
C ARG A 44 3.21 16.88 3.22
N GLY A 45 2.51 17.61 2.33
CA GLY A 45 1.23 17.16 1.77
C GLY A 45 1.34 15.83 1.04
N TRP A 46 2.36 15.67 0.19
CA TRP A 46 2.64 14.40 -0.48
C TRP A 46 3.02 13.29 0.48
N LEU A 47 3.85 13.59 1.49
CA LEU A 47 4.26 12.62 2.51
C LEU A 47 3.06 12.05 3.26
N GLN A 48 2.12 12.91 3.69
CA GLN A 48 0.91 12.49 4.40
C GLN A 48 0.02 11.62 3.51
N CYS A 49 -0.18 12.02 2.25
CA CYS A 49 -1.02 11.28 1.32
C CYS A 49 -0.49 9.85 1.08
N MET A 50 0.82 9.73 0.82
CA MET A 50 1.45 8.44 0.59
C MET A 50 1.47 7.58 1.85
N LYS A 51 1.74 8.17 3.03
CA LYS A 51 1.70 7.41 4.29
C LYS A 51 0.28 6.88 4.59
N ALA A 52 -0.75 7.70 4.39
CA ALA A 52 -2.13 7.27 4.57
C ALA A 52 -2.51 6.13 3.60
N MET A 53 -2.04 6.18 2.36
CA MET A 53 -2.22 5.11 1.38
C MET A 53 -1.56 3.79 1.85
N GLU A 54 -0.32 3.86 2.34
CA GLU A 54 0.40 2.71 2.90
C GLU A 54 -0.33 2.12 4.11
N GLU A 55 -0.76 2.96 5.06
CA GLU A 55 -1.49 2.54 6.25
C GLU A 55 -2.81 1.84 5.89
N CYS A 56 -3.59 2.41 4.97
CA CYS A 56 -4.82 1.79 4.47
C CYS A 56 -4.52 0.44 3.80
N THR A 57 -3.45 0.36 3.01
CA THR A 57 -3.02 -0.89 2.36
C THR A 57 -2.66 -1.96 3.39
N ILE A 58 -1.86 -1.62 4.40
CA ILE A 58 -1.44 -2.55 5.45
C ILE A 58 -2.64 -3.03 6.26
N GLN A 59 -3.52 -2.11 6.68
CA GLN A 59 -4.71 -2.46 7.45
C GLN A 59 -5.67 -3.33 6.62
N GLY A 60 -5.90 -3.00 5.36
CA GLY A 60 -6.70 -3.82 4.44
C GLY A 60 -6.07 -5.20 4.22
N ALA A 61 -4.76 -5.27 4.02
CA ALA A 61 -4.05 -6.54 3.82
C ALA A 61 -4.06 -7.45 5.05
N ILE A 62 -3.98 -6.90 6.27
CA ILE A 62 -4.07 -7.67 7.51
C ILE A 62 -5.51 -8.15 7.76
N LYS A 63 -6.50 -7.28 7.52
CA LYS A 63 -7.91 -7.56 7.84
C LYS A 63 -8.67 -8.31 6.74
N GLY A 64 -8.15 -8.35 5.51
CA GLY A 64 -8.91 -8.80 4.34
C GLY A 64 -10.04 -7.84 3.94
N ASP A 65 -9.91 -6.55 4.29
CA ASP A 65 -10.97 -5.56 4.10
C ASP A 65 -10.87 -4.89 2.71
N TYR A 66 -11.82 -5.21 1.83
CA TYR A 66 -11.90 -4.66 0.49
C TYR A 66 -12.05 -3.12 0.48
N GLY A 67 -12.82 -2.57 1.42
CA GLY A 67 -13.05 -1.13 1.52
C GLY A 67 -11.76 -0.36 1.82
N LEU A 68 -10.94 -0.87 2.74
CA LEU A 68 -9.64 -0.28 3.07
C LEU A 68 -8.66 -0.34 1.90
N VAL A 69 -8.60 -1.45 1.16
CA VAL A 69 -7.75 -1.55 -0.03
C VAL A 69 -8.25 -0.65 -1.16
N LEU A 70 -9.58 -0.51 -1.32
CA LEU A 70 -10.16 0.43 -2.28
C LEU A 70 -9.81 1.88 -1.93
N GLN A 71 -9.88 2.25 -0.65
CA GLN A 71 -9.45 3.56 -0.17
C GLN A 71 -7.96 3.80 -0.47
N ALA A 72 -7.10 2.81 -0.23
CA ALA A 72 -5.69 2.91 -0.60
C ALA A 72 -5.49 3.15 -2.11
N PHE A 73 -6.21 2.42 -2.96
CA PHE A 73 -6.19 2.63 -4.41
C PHE A 73 -6.61 4.05 -4.79
N GLN A 74 -7.63 4.60 -4.14
CA GLN A 74 -8.13 5.96 -4.43
C GLN A 74 -7.16 7.05 -3.98
N LEU A 75 -6.41 6.83 -2.90
CA LEU A 75 -5.37 7.77 -2.45
C LEU A 75 -4.15 7.76 -3.37
N HIS A 76 -3.92 6.67 -4.12
CA HIS A 76 -2.72 6.53 -4.93
C HIS A 76 -2.71 7.52 -6.12
N PRO A 77 -1.68 8.38 -6.26
CA PRO A 77 -1.70 9.49 -7.24
C PRO A 77 -1.76 9.07 -8.71
N LEU A 78 -1.31 7.84 -9.01
CA LEU A 78 -1.37 7.26 -10.36
C LEU A 78 -2.72 6.64 -10.72
N ILE A 79 -3.70 6.65 -9.81
CA ILE A 79 -5.05 6.16 -10.09
C ILE A 79 -5.93 7.36 -10.50
N PRO A 80 -6.24 7.51 -11.79
CA PRO A 80 -6.87 8.74 -12.29
C PRO A 80 -8.39 8.81 -12.06
N ASN A 81 -9.04 7.67 -11.78
CA ASN A 81 -10.49 7.57 -11.72
C ASN A 81 -10.91 6.43 -10.77
N GLY A 82 -11.85 6.71 -9.86
CA GLY A 82 -12.37 5.72 -8.90
C GLY A 82 -13.02 4.50 -9.56
N ALA A 83 -13.72 4.64 -10.69
CA ALA A 83 -14.33 3.52 -11.39
C ALA A 83 -13.27 2.60 -12.03
N ILE A 84 -12.22 3.19 -12.62
CA ILE A 84 -11.09 2.43 -13.17
C ILE A 84 -10.29 1.79 -12.04
N GLY A 85 -10.04 2.52 -10.94
CA GLY A 85 -9.34 2.01 -9.76
C GLY A 85 -10.04 0.81 -9.14
N LYS A 86 -11.37 0.90 -8.93
CA LYS A 86 -12.17 -0.22 -8.43
C LYS A 86 -12.05 -1.45 -9.33
N ARG A 87 -12.23 -1.26 -10.64
CA ARG A 87 -12.11 -2.35 -11.59
C ARG A 87 -10.74 -3.01 -11.56
N ILE A 88 -9.66 -2.22 -11.52
CA ILE A 88 -8.29 -2.75 -11.45
C ILE A 88 -8.09 -3.52 -10.15
N LEU A 89 -8.60 -3.02 -9.01
CA LEU A 89 -8.55 -3.73 -7.74
C LEU A 89 -9.26 -5.09 -7.82
N ASP A 90 -10.49 -5.12 -8.34
CA ASP A 90 -11.25 -6.36 -8.52
C ASP A 90 -10.44 -7.39 -9.34
N GLU A 91 -9.87 -6.94 -10.47
CA GLU A 91 -9.04 -7.77 -11.36
C GLU A 91 -7.76 -8.26 -10.66
N LEU A 92 -7.12 -7.43 -9.83
CA LEU A 92 -5.91 -7.78 -9.08
C LEU A 92 -6.18 -8.82 -7.99
N LEU A 93 -7.31 -8.72 -7.28
CA LEU A 93 -7.72 -9.69 -6.27
C LEU A 93 -7.95 -11.07 -6.91
N LEU A 94 -8.63 -11.11 -8.06
CA LEU A 94 -8.82 -12.34 -8.83
C LEU A 94 -7.49 -12.92 -9.32
N ALA A 95 -6.62 -12.08 -9.86
CA ALA A 95 -5.30 -12.48 -10.38
C ALA A 95 -4.40 -13.09 -9.30
N HIS A 96 -4.49 -12.60 -8.07
CA HIS A 96 -3.63 -13.03 -6.96
C HIS A 96 -4.36 -13.90 -5.94
N LYS A 97 -5.47 -14.54 -6.30
CA LYS A 97 -6.31 -15.30 -5.37
C LYS A 97 -5.57 -16.36 -4.57
N VAL A 98 -4.52 -16.95 -5.14
CA VAL A 98 -3.65 -17.95 -4.47
C VAL A 98 -2.82 -17.33 -3.34
N TYR A 99 -2.45 -16.06 -3.45
CA TYR A 99 -1.59 -15.34 -2.51
C TYR A 99 -2.35 -14.49 -1.49
N LEU A 100 -3.67 -14.34 -1.67
CA LEU A 100 -4.52 -13.45 -0.88
C LEU A 100 -5.65 -14.21 -0.17
N PRO A 101 -5.34 -15.23 0.67
CA PRO A 101 -6.35 -16.06 1.32
C PRO A 101 -7.31 -15.26 2.21
N GLN A 102 -6.86 -14.15 2.79
CA GLN A 102 -7.68 -13.27 3.62
C GLN A 102 -8.79 -12.54 2.84
N PHE A 103 -8.71 -12.50 1.51
CA PHE A 103 -9.73 -11.93 0.64
C PHE A 103 -10.63 -13.01 0.00
N GLY A 104 -10.59 -14.26 0.47
CA GLY A 104 -11.30 -15.39 -0.14
C GLY A 104 -12.80 -15.14 -0.39
N ASP A 105 -13.52 -14.64 0.63
CA ASP A 105 -14.96 -14.33 0.51
C ASP A 105 -15.25 -13.25 -0.54
N VAL A 106 -14.41 -12.21 -0.57
CA VAL A 106 -14.52 -11.11 -1.55
C VAL A 106 -14.25 -11.63 -2.95
N ILE A 107 -13.21 -12.43 -3.12
CA ILE A 107 -12.84 -13.04 -4.41
C ILE A 107 -13.98 -13.93 -4.92
N GLN A 108 -14.57 -14.75 -4.05
CA GLN A 108 -15.73 -15.58 -4.41
C GLN A 108 -16.90 -14.71 -4.90
N GLN A 109 -17.23 -13.64 -4.18
CA GLN A 109 -18.29 -12.70 -4.61
C GLN A 109 -18.00 -12.06 -5.97
N LEU A 110 -16.73 -11.71 -6.25
CA LEU A 110 -16.32 -11.15 -7.53
C LEU A 110 -16.43 -12.18 -8.67
N GLU A 111 -16.08 -13.44 -8.41
CA GLU A 111 -16.26 -14.55 -9.36
C GLU A 111 -17.76 -14.80 -9.65
N GLU A 112 -18.62 -14.77 -8.63
CA GLU A 112 -20.08 -14.90 -8.75
C GLU A 112 -20.72 -13.74 -9.54
N GLN A 113 -20.16 -12.54 -9.45
CA GLN A 113 -20.55 -11.38 -10.25
C GLN A 113 -20.07 -11.47 -11.71
N GLY A 114 -19.30 -12.51 -12.07
CA GLY A 114 -18.78 -12.72 -13.41
C GLY A 114 -17.64 -11.76 -13.79
N ILE A 115 -16.95 -11.17 -12.80
CA ILE A 115 -15.81 -10.30 -13.05
C ILE A 115 -14.63 -11.15 -13.51
N THR A 116 -13.91 -10.66 -14.53
CA THR A 116 -12.76 -11.36 -15.11
C THR A 116 -11.61 -10.39 -15.40
N ILE A 117 -10.39 -10.92 -15.39
CA ILE A 117 -9.17 -10.19 -15.74
C ILE A 117 -9.22 -9.84 -17.23
N ARG A 118 -9.24 -8.55 -17.58
CA ARG A 118 -9.39 -8.09 -18.97
C ARG A 118 -8.08 -8.08 -19.73
N ASP A 119 -6.99 -7.77 -19.04
CA ASP A 119 -5.67 -7.72 -19.65
C ASP A 119 -5.20 -9.14 -20.01
N LYS A 120 -4.88 -9.34 -21.29
CA LYS A 120 -4.46 -10.64 -21.80
C LYS A 120 -3.17 -11.12 -21.15
N LYS A 121 -2.19 -10.24 -20.95
CA LYS A 121 -0.90 -10.63 -20.35
C LYS A 121 -1.08 -11.01 -18.88
N ALA A 122 -1.88 -10.25 -18.14
CA ALA A 122 -2.19 -10.57 -16.75
C ALA A 122 -2.87 -11.94 -16.63
N ARG A 123 -3.83 -12.24 -17.53
CA ARG A 123 -4.48 -13.55 -17.59
C ARG A 123 -3.50 -14.68 -17.92
N ASP A 124 -2.70 -14.50 -18.97
CA ASP A 124 -1.68 -15.48 -19.39
C ASP A 124 -0.63 -15.75 -18.28
N LEU A 125 -0.37 -14.79 -17.40
CA LEU A 125 0.52 -14.94 -16.24
C LEU A 125 -0.14 -15.71 -15.10
N CYS A 126 -1.44 -15.55 -14.88
CA CYS A 126 -2.19 -16.28 -13.87
C CYS A 126 -2.31 -17.77 -14.23
N ASP A 127 -2.50 -18.09 -15.52
CA ASP A 127 -2.60 -19.48 -16.01
C ASP A 127 -1.28 -20.28 -15.87
N ARG A 128 -0.16 -19.61 -15.58
CA ARG A 128 1.16 -20.22 -15.41
C ARG A 128 1.55 -20.47 -13.95
N GLN A 129 0.74 -20.02 -13.00
CA GLN A 129 0.96 -20.16 -11.56
C GLN A 129 0.27 -21.40 -11.01
#